data_AF-A0A2T6D175-F1
#
_entry.id   AF-A0A2T6D175-F1
#
_cell.length_a   1.000
_cell.length_b   1.000
_cell.length_c   1.000
_cell.angle_alpha   90.00
_cell.angle_beta   90.00
_cell.angle_gamma   90.00
#
_symmetry.space_group_name_H-M   'P 1'
#
loop_
_entity.id
_entity.type
_entity.pdbx_description
1 polymer ?
#
loop_
_entity_poly.entity_id
_entity_poly.type
_entity_poly.pdbx_seq_one_letter_code
_entity_poly.pdbx_strand_id
1 'polypeptide(L)' 'MGVPGRSSPAGKKNYFGPRLKTLRKARKSRAVDVIARLGTLGWDVTAQTYSEIESGKRMLADTELMLILRVLGASLRDLE' A
#
# COMPACT_ATOMS: atom_id res chain seq x y z
N MET A 1 -36.96 -16.50 3.75
CA MET A 1 -35.89 -17.04 2.88
C MET A 1 -34.85 -15.93 2.72
N GLY A 2 -33.78 -15.95 3.52
CA GLY A 2 -32.72 -14.95 3.45
C GLY A 2 -31.83 -15.25 2.26
N VAL A 3 -31.65 -14.28 1.36
CA VAL A 3 -30.70 -14.39 0.27
C VAL A 3 -29.30 -14.63 0.85
N PRO A 4 -28.57 -15.70 0.46
CA PRO A 4 -27.19 -15.87 0.89
C PRO A 4 -26.38 -14.74 0.27
N GLY A 5 -25.90 -13.84 1.14
CA GLY A 5 -24.96 -12.79 0.75
C GLY A 5 -23.78 -13.43 0.04
N ARG A 6 -23.53 -13.04 -1.20
CA ARG A 6 -22.37 -13.48 -1.97
C ARG A 6 -21.12 -13.02 -1.23
N SER A 7 -20.49 -13.90 -0.47
CA SER A 7 -19.12 -13.74 -0.02
C SER A 7 -18.21 -13.95 -1.24
N SER A 8 -18.12 -12.92 -2.09
CA SER A 8 -16.98 -12.80 -2.99
C SER A 8 -15.73 -12.92 -2.13
N PRO A 9 -14.73 -13.77 -2.47
CA PRO A 9 -13.45 -13.74 -1.76
C PRO A 9 -13.00 -12.30 -1.82
N ALA A 10 -12.81 -11.64 -0.68
CA ALA A 10 -12.57 -10.20 -0.62
C ALA A 10 -11.41 -9.85 -1.54
N GLY A 11 -11.73 -9.41 -2.76
CA GLY A 11 -10.75 -9.20 -3.81
C GLY A 11 -9.81 -8.11 -3.35
N LYS A 12 -8.53 -8.25 -3.69
CA LYS A 12 -7.60 -7.15 -3.46
C LYS A 12 -8.10 -5.94 -4.24
N LYS A 13 -8.35 -4.83 -3.55
CA LYS A 13 -8.74 -3.54 -4.12
C LYS A 13 -7.58 -2.84 -4.82
N ASN A 14 -6.34 -3.28 -4.58
CA ASN A 14 -5.18 -2.81 -5.31
C ASN A 14 -4.17 -3.95 -5.58
N TYR A 15 -3.47 -3.85 -6.70
CA TYR A 15 -2.48 -4.82 -7.16
C TYR A 15 -1.10 -4.63 -6.52
N PHE A 16 -0.68 -3.37 -6.33
CA PHE A 16 0.69 -3.01 -5.94
C PHE A 16 1.00 -3.17 -4.45
N GLY A 17 0.00 -3.17 -3.58
CA GLY A 17 0.13 -3.17 -2.12
C GLY A 17 0.99 -4.31 -1.58
N PRO A 18 0.67 -5.58 -1.92
CA PRO A 18 1.51 -6.71 -1.53
C PRO A 18 2.94 -6.61 -2.05
N ARG A 19 3.15 -6.05 -3.25
CA ARG A 19 4.46 -5.85 -3.88
C ARG A 19 5.25 -4.76 -3.15
N LEU A 20 4.61 -3.63 -2.83
CA LEU A 20 5.15 -2.55 -2.00
C LEU A 20 5.58 -3.05 -0.62
N LYS A 21 4.78 -3.92 0.01
CA LYS A 21 5.13 -4.53 1.29
C LYS A 21 6.40 -5.38 1.20
N THR A 22 6.50 -6.21 0.16
CA THR A 22 7.69 -7.04 -0.09
C THR A 22 8.92 -6.17 -0.35
N LEU A 23 8.79 -5.16 -1.21
CA LEU A 23 9.84 -4.21 -1.52
C LEU A 23 10.31 -3.45 -0.28
N ARG A 24 9.39 -2.92 0.53
CA ARG A 24 9.71 -2.22 1.79
C ARG A 24 10.52 -3.12 2.74
N LYS A 25 10.10 -4.38 2.88
CA LYS A 25 10.82 -5.37 3.72
C LYS A 25 12.21 -5.68 3.15
N ALA A 26 12.35 -5.83 1.83
CA ALA A 26 13.64 -6.04 1.17
C ALA A 26 14.59 -4.84 1.41
N ARG A 27 14.04 -3.62 1.44
CA ARG A 27 14.76 -2.39 1.80
C ARG A 27 14.94 -2.18 3.31
N LYS A 28 14.57 -3.16 4.14
CA LYS A 28 14.63 -3.11 5.62
C LYS A 28 13.97 -1.88 6.24
N SER A 29 12.99 -1.29 5.55
CA SER A 29 12.31 -0.07 5.99
C SER A 29 11.10 -0.42 6.87
N ARG A 30 10.94 0.23 8.02
CA ARG A 30 9.74 0.02 8.86
C ARG A 30 8.58 0.83 8.29
N ALA A 31 7.36 0.35 8.51
CA ALA A 31 6.17 1.05 8.02
C ALA A 31 6.06 2.46 8.63
N VAL A 32 6.37 2.60 9.92
CA VAL A 32 6.38 3.91 10.61
C VAL A 32 7.34 4.92 9.99
N ASP A 33 8.52 4.48 9.53
CA ASP A 33 9.51 5.36 8.91
C ASP A 33 9.04 5.83 7.54
N VAL A 34 8.40 4.93 6.77
CA VAL A 34 7.81 5.27 5.47
C VAL A 34 6.68 6.27 5.66
N ILE A 35 5.78 6.02 6.61
CA ILE A 35 4.66 6.92 6.94
C ILE A 35 5.17 8.32 7.31
N ALA A 36 6.17 8.41 8.20
CA ALA A 36 6.74 9.69 8.59
C ALA A 36 7.31 10.46 7.38
N ARG A 37 8.02 9.77 6.48
CA ARG A 37 8.56 10.37 5.25
C ARG A 37 7.47 10.79 4.27
N LEU A 38 6.37 10.04 4.14
CA LEU A 38 5.23 10.44 3.33
C LEU A 38 4.59 11.73 3.87
N GLY A 39 4.50 11.86 5.20
CA GLY A 39 4.05 13.09 5.86
C GLY A 39 4.92 14.29 5.48
N THR A 40 6.25 14.14 5.44
CA THR A 40 7.15 15.23 4.99
C THR A 40 6.99 15.62 3.52
N LEU A 41 6.40 14.73 2.70
CA LEU A 41 6.09 14.98 1.29
C LEU A 41 4.66 15.51 1.08
N GLY A 42 3.93 15.81 2.17
CA GLY A 42 2.57 16.35 2.13
C GLY A 42 1.46 15.32 2.08
N TRP A 43 1.77 14.02 2.27
CA TRP A 43 0.76 12.97 2.38
C TRP A 43 0.75 12.35 3.78
N ASP A 44 -0.15 12.85 4.62
CA ASP A 44 -0.36 12.31 5.96
C ASP A 44 -1.26 11.07 5.91
N VAL A 45 -0.67 9.90 6.19
CA VAL A 45 -1.33 8.61 6.10
C VAL A 45 -1.22 7.87 7.43
N THR A 46 -2.33 7.34 7.92
CA THR A 46 -2.30 6.58 9.19
C THR A 46 -1.63 5.21 9.03
N ALA A 47 -1.11 4.65 10.12
CA ALA A 47 -0.57 3.29 10.13
C ALA A 47 -1.59 2.22 9.69
N GLN A 48 -2.86 2.40 10.06
CA GLN A 48 -3.94 1.53 9.61
C GLN A 48 -4.13 1.63 8.09
N THR A 49 -4.26 2.85 7.57
CA THR A 49 -4.45 3.09 6.13
C THR A 49 -3.28 2.53 5.32
N TYR A 50 -2.05 2.78 5.75
CA TYR A 50 -0.86 2.24 5.09
C TYR A 50 -0.84 0.70 5.11
N SER A 51 -1.23 0.07 6.23
CA SER A 51 -1.36 -1.39 6.32
C SER A 51 -2.46 -1.97 5.41
N GLU A 52 -3.58 -1.27 5.27
CA GLU A 52 -4.66 -1.63 4.35
C GLU A 52 -4.23 -1.52 2.89
N ILE A 53 -3.44 -0.51 2.54
CA ILE A 53 -2.81 -0.38 1.22
C ILE A 53 -1.89 -1.58 0.99
N GLU A 54 -0.94 -1.85 1.89
CA GLU A 54 0.03 -2.95 1.76
C GLU A 54 -0.62 -4.35 1.72
N SER A 55 -1.80 -4.51 2.33
CA SER A 55 -2.55 -5.77 2.28
C SER A 55 -3.47 -5.89 1.06
N GLY A 56 -3.58 -4.85 0.24
CA GLY A 56 -4.50 -4.83 -0.90
C GLY A 56 -5.95 -4.54 -0.51
N LYS A 57 -6.25 -4.18 0.75
CA LYS A 57 -7.63 -3.96 1.25
C LYS A 57 -8.20 -2.59 0.89
N ARG A 58 -7.34 -1.63 0.52
CA ARG A 58 -7.71 -0.27 0.11
C ARG A 58 -7.26 -0.02 -1.33
N MET A 59 -7.97 0.85 -2.07
CA MET A 59 -7.44 1.36 -3.33
C MET A 59 -6.18 2.21 -3.08
N LEU A 60 -5.32 2.28 -4.08
CA LEU A 60 -4.10 3.09 -4.07
C LEU A 60 -4.10 3.89 -5.38
N ALA A 61 -4.08 5.20 -5.29
CA ALA A 61 -4.01 6.06 -6.47
C ALA A 61 -2.57 6.12 -7.02
N ASP A 62 -2.42 6.45 -8.31
CA ASP A 62 -1.11 6.53 -8.96
C ASP A 62 -0.19 7.54 -8.28
N THR A 63 -0.71 8.69 -7.86
CA THR A 63 0.05 9.71 -7.12
C THR A 63 0.57 9.17 -5.78
N GLU A 64 -0.27 8.44 -5.04
CA GLU A 64 0.12 7.82 -3.77
C GLU A 64 1.17 6.73 -3.99
N LEU A 65 1.00 5.89 -5.02
CA LEU A 65 1.97 4.88 -5.43
C LEU A 65 3.34 5.49 -5.72
N MET A 66 3.37 6.58 -6.50
CA MET A 66 4.60 7.29 -6.84
C MET A 66 5.28 7.89 -5.61
N LEU A 67 4.51 8.40 -4.64
CA LEU A 67 5.08 8.89 -3.37
C LEU A 67 5.70 7.76 -2.55
N ILE A 68 5.04 6.60 -2.43
CA ILE A 68 5.59 5.44 -1.73
C ILE A 68 6.88 4.97 -2.40
N LEU A 69 6.89 4.84 -3.73
CA LEU A 69 8.06 4.46 -4.50
C LEU A 69 9.23 5.44 -4.29
N ARG A 70 8.95 6.75 -4.30
CA ARG A 70 9.93 7.79 -4.00
C ARG A 70 10.54 7.63 -2.61
N VAL A 71 9.71 7.38 -1.59
CA VAL A 71 10.19 7.16 -0.20
C VAL A 71 11.03 5.88 -0.07
N LEU A 72 10.66 4.83 -0.81
CA LEU A 72 11.38 3.56 -0.85
C LEU A 72 12.63 3.59 -1.75
N GLY A 73 12.87 4.68 -2.47
CA GLY A 73 13.97 4.80 -3.42
C GLY A 73 13.86 3.79 -4.58
N ALA A 74 12.64 3.61 -5.09
CA ALA A 74 12.31 2.60 -6.09
C ALA A 74 11.50 3.20 -7.25
N SER A 75 11.33 2.40 -8.30
CA SER A 75 10.58 2.71 -9.50
C SER A 75 9.47 1.67 -9.73
N LEU A 76 8.60 1.92 -10.72
CA LEU A 76 7.55 0.93 -11.09
C LEU A 76 8.13 -0.42 -11.53
N ARG A 77 9.34 -0.43 -12.11
CA ARG A 77 10.04 -1.67 -12.51
C ARG A 77 10.39 -2.57 -11.32
N ASP A 78 10.61 -1.99 -10.15
CA ASP A 78 10.87 -2.74 -8.92
C ASP A 78 9.62 -3.46 -8.40
N LEU A 79 8.45 -3.18 -8.98
CA LEU A 79 7.18 -3.80 -8.63
C LEU A 79 6.70 -4.82 -9.66
N GLU A 80 7.45 -5.18 -10.70
CA GLU A 80 7.02 -6.13 -11.74
C GLU A 80 6.93 -7.58 -11.25
#